data_AF-A0A6N7PZQ9-F1
#
_entry.id   AF-A0A6N7PZQ9-F1
#
_cell.length_a   1.000
_cell.length_b   1.000
_cell.length_c   1.000
_cell.angle_alpha   90.00
_cell.angle_beta   90.00
_cell.angle_gamma   90.00
#
_symmetry.space_group_name_H-M   'P 1'
#
loop_
_entity.id
_entity.type
_entity.pdbx_description
1 polymer ?
#
loop_
_entity_poly.entity_id
_entity_poly.type
_entity_poly.pdbx_seq_one_letter_code
_entity_poly.pdbx_strand_id
1 'polypeptide(L)'
;MNLRIVHVAGARAGAAQTFERDLVRLGRAPDNDVVFDANHDREASGYHAELRREGGAWFVVDLGSRNGTFANGQRIQRHALAAGTEVSFGAKGPRIRIELVPVAQRLAPQPMPQPAPPAGARVGQRTIAMMISQAVAVASGRNKQLGQTAQLNAIVEQKVTAATASQRRTAYALGGLLVVALGALGGLIFWSTRSQDEIQHLREELAQMPPEDPRRKEIEGRLGNLHPANASFGRNLYERSKKGIFMLASKGEGFCTAFAVRPSILATSAHCIREAKAKGSVVALENEGRGQARFDVIEMRTHPGYRPADQDSITPDVGVVTIRGRSAVVLELASKQELSAMGAGDDVYLIGFPGRLMDTTNPAATFLAAHIGRVTGASGRPAPYQESWLVQHDAATTRGSNGSPVWSGQGKVIAVNSGGYLEEGEEKIAGRKTEVVKASPYKFGMRIDLVEALLK
;
A
#
# COMPACT_ATOMS: atom_id res chain seq x y z
N MET A 1 -26.03 -11.43 -10.87
CA MET A 1 -25.26 -11.33 -12.13
C MET A 1 -23.81 -11.17 -11.75
N ASN A 2 -22.93 -11.99 -12.30
CA ASN A 2 -21.49 -11.84 -12.11
C ASN A 2 -20.99 -10.68 -12.97
N LEU A 3 -20.04 -9.93 -12.43
CA LEU A 3 -19.42 -8.81 -13.15
C LEU A 3 -18.22 -9.34 -13.93
N ARG A 4 -18.29 -9.26 -15.26
CA ARG A 4 -17.15 -9.55 -16.13
C ARG A 4 -16.61 -8.25 -16.69
N ILE A 5 -15.30 -8.09 -16.58
CA ILE A 5 -14.56 -6.90 -17.01
C ILE A 5 -13.66 -7.32 -18.16
N VAL A 6 -13.83 -6.68 -19.32
CA VAL A 6 -12.98 -6.87 -20.50
C VAL A 6 -12.11 -5.63 -20.67
N HIS A 7 -10.79 -5.83 -20.73
CA HIS A 7 -9.83 -4.75 -20.93
C HIS A 7 -9.79 -4.37 -22.41
N VAL A 8 -10.20 -3.14 -22.73
CA VAL A 8 -10.28 -2.62 -24.10
C VAL A 8 -9.00 -1.87 -24.48
N ALA A 9 -8.39 -1.16 -23.53
CA ALA A 9 -7.15 -0.40 -23.73
C ALA A 9 -6.30 -0.37 -22.46
N GLY A 10 -5.00 -0.12 -22.60
CA GLY A 10 -4.01 -0.19 -21.53
C GLY A 10 -3.16 -1.46 -21.62
N ALA A 11 -2.26 -1.67 -20.65
CA ALA A 11 -1.28 -2.75 -20.68
C ALA A 11 -1.89 -4.17 -20.74
N ARG A 12 -3.16 -4.30 -20.32
CA ARG A 12 -3.89 -5.57 -20.28
C ARG A 12 -4.93 -5.71 -21.39
N ALA A 13 -4.88 -4.90 -22.45
CA ALA A 13 -5.84 -4.94 -23.55
C ALA A 13 -6.04 -6.37 -24.10
N GLY A 14 -7.29 -6.79 -24.23
CA GLY A 14 -7.67 -8.15 -24.64
C GLY A 14 -7.90 -9.14 -23.49
N ALA A 15 -7.47 -8.84 -22.25
CA ALA A 15 -7.73 -9.68 -21.10
C ALA A 15 -9.17 -9.53 -20.57
N ALA A 16 -9.72 -10.59 -19.96
CA ALA A 16 -11.01 -10.56 -19.28
C ALA A 16 -10.94 -11.18 -17.88
N GLN A 17 -11.71 -10.65 -16.94
CA GLN A 17 -11.76 -11.09 -15.54
C GLN A 17 -13.20 -11.10 -15.05
N THR A 18 -13.60 -12.13 -14.31
CA THR A 18 -14.97 -12.26 -13.75
C THR A 18 -14.92 -12.23 -12.23
N PHE A 19 -15.86 -11.50 -11.61
CA PHE A 19 -15.93 -11.29 -10.17
C PHE A 19 -17.30 -11.72 -9.62
N GLU A 20 -17.26 -12.47 -8.51
CA GLU A 20 -18.42 -12.98 -7.77
C GLU A 20 -18.57 -12.30 -6.39
N ARG A 21 -18.28 -11.00 -6.34
CA ARG A 21 -18.31 -10.16 -5.14
C ARG A 21 -18.99 -8.85 -5.44
N ASP A 22 -19.47 -8.15 -4.43
CA ASP A 22 -20.24 -6.91 -4.59
C ASP A 22 -19.37 -5.64 -4.71
N LEU A 23 -18.06 -5.74 -4.45
CA LEU A 23 -17.10 -4.64 -4.55
C LEU A 23 -15.86 -5.10 -5.33
N VAL A 24 -15.48 -4.35 -6.36
CA VAL A 24 -14.26 -4.57 -7.16
C VAL A 24 -13.48 -3.26 -7.23
N ARG A 25 -12.26 -3.23 -6.70
CA ARG A 25 -11.38 -2.04 -6.69
C ARG A 25 -10.48 -2.03 -7.92
N LEU A 26 -10.27 -0.84 -8.50
CA LEU A 26 -9.48 -0.64 -9.72
C LEU A 26 -8.44 0.46 -9.52
N GLY A 27 -7.21 0.20 -9.94
CA GLY A 27 -6.12 1.16 -9.85
C GLY A 27 -4.75 0.54 -10.09
N ARG A 28 -3.69 1.35 -9.99
CA ARG A 28 -2.30 0.89 -10.14
C ARG A 28 -1.69 0.27 -8.88
N ALA A 29 -2.30 0.48 -7.71
CA ALA A 29 -1.82 -0.15 -6.49
C ALA A 29 -2.04 -1.67 -6.58
N PRO A 30 -1.06 -2.49 -6.13
CA PRO A 30 -1.06 -3.94 -6.34
C PRO A 30 -2.14 -4.68 -5.54
N ASP A 31 -2.76 -4.03 -4.57
CA ASP A 31 -3.81 -4.57 -3.71
C ASP A 31 -5.23 -4.28 -4.22
N ASN A 32 -5.37 -3.67 -5.41
CA ASN A 32 -6.64 -3.59 -6.14
C ASN A 32 -7.03 -4.95 -6.73
N ASP A 33 -8.32 -5.14 -6.99
CA ASP A 33 -8.83 -6.35 -7.63
C ASP A 33 -8.55 -6.38 -9.13
N VAL A 34 -8.61 -5.21 -9.76
CA VAL A 34 -8.13 -4.98 -11.13
C VAL A 34 -6.94 -4.05 -11.05
N VAL A 35 -5.74 -4.65 -11.12
CA VAL A 35 -4.48 -3.91 -11.12
C VAL A 35 -4.12 -3.49 -12.54
N PHE A 36 -3.99 -2.17 -12.74
CA PHE A 36 -3.42 -1.55 -13.95
C PHE A 36 -1.90 -1.47 -13.85
N ASP A 37 -1.21 -1.52 -14.98
CA ASP A 37 0.26 -1.55 -14.97
C ASP A 37 0.83 -0.22 -14.48
N ALA A 38 1.74 -0.28 -13.51
CA ALA A 38 2.26 0.91 -12.85
C ALA A 38 3.05 1.84 -13.79
N ASN A 39 3.66 1.28 -14.85
CA ASN A 39 4.57 1.96 -15.76
C ASN A 39 3.89 2.38 -17.08
N HIS A 40 2.92 1.58 -17.55
CA HIS A 40 2.24 1.81 -18.82
C HIS A 40 0.91 2.55 -18.65
N ASP A 41 0.14 2.28 -17.59
CA ASP A 41 -1.20 2.84 -17.38
C ASP A 41 -1.17 4.07 -16.46
N ARG A 42 -0.20 4.98 -16.69
CA ARG A 42 0.16 6.08 -15.75
C ARG A 42 -0.97 7.05 -15.45
N GLU A 43 -1.98 7.16 -16.32
CA GLU A 43 -3.14 8.01 -16.07
C GLU A 43 -4.06 7.45 -14.99
N ALA A 44 -4.01 6.15 -14.72
CA ALA A 44 -4.75 5.58 -13.60
C ALA A 44 -4.13 6.03 -12.26
N SER A 45 -4.92 6.16 -11.20
CA SER A 45 -4.42 6.46 -9.85
C SER A 45 -4.10 5.15 -9.11
N GLY A 46 -3.38 5.22 -7.99
CA GLY A 46 -3.10 4.04 -7.17
C GLY A 46 -4.38 3.31 -6.76
N TYR A 47 -5.36 4.06 -6.23
CA TYR A 47 -6.74 3.65 -6.06
C TYR A 47 -7.59 4.61 -6.88
N HIS A 48 -8.12 4.16 -8.02
CA HIS A 48 -8.75 5.06 -8.99
C HIS A 48 -10.26 5.06 -8.82
N ALA A 49 -10.87 3.88 -8.85
CA ALA A 49 -12.31 3.73 -8.84
C ALA A 49 -12.73 2.39 -8.23
N GLU A 50 -14.00 2.27 -7.91
CA GLU A 50 -14.63 1.04 -7.45
C GLU A 50 -15.86 0.72 -8.29
N LEU A 51 -16.08 -0.57 -8.54
CA LEU A 51 -17.36 -1.08 -9.01
C LEU A 51 -18.11 -1.64 -7.81
N ARG A 52 -19.30 -1.10 -7.55
CA ARG A 52 -20.15 -1.45 -6.40
C ARG A 52 -21.47 -2.00 -6.87
N ARG A 53 -21.92 -3.09 -6.26
CA ARG A 53 -23.27 -3.63 -6.44
C ARG A 53 -24.17 -3.12 -5.33
N GLU A 54 -25.16 -2.31 -5.70
CA GLU A 54 -26.10 -1.69 -4.76
C GLU A 54 -27.52 -1.87 -5.31
N GLY A 55 -28.45 -2.39 -4.50
CA GLY A 55 -29.84 -2.59 -4.93
C GLY A 55 -30.01 -3.50 -6.16
N GLY A 56 -29.05 -4.40 -6.40
CA GLY A 56 -29.04 -5.29 -7.56
C GLY A 56 -28.44 -4.71 -8.85
N ALA A 57 -28.17 -3.40 -8.87
CA ALA A 57 -27.50 -2.69 -9.97
C ALA A 57 -26.01 -2.47 -9.69
N TRP A 58 -25.21 -2.36 -10.74
CA TRP A 58 -23.79 -2.04 -10.64
C TRP A 58 -23.55 -0.56 -10.84
N PHE A 59 -22.61 0.00 -10.10
CA PHE A 59 -22.18 1.39 -10.22
C PHE A 59 -20.66 1.45 -10.27
N VAL A 60 -20.13 2.38 -11.06
CA VAL A 60 -18.74 2.82 -10.95
C VAL A 60 -18.69 4.08 -10.10
N VAL A 61 -17.75 4.16 -9.18
CA VAL A 61 -17.51 5.31 -8.28
C VAL A 61 -16.05 5.71 -8.36
N ASP A 62 -15.78 6.96 -8.73
CA ASP A 62 -14.43 7.54 -8.72
C ASP A 62 -14.01 7.87 -7.28
N LEU A 63 -12.79 7.50 -6.89
CA LEU A 63 -12.27 7.70 -5.53
C LEU A 63 -11.51 9.03 -5.34
N GLY A 64 -11.78 10.04 -6.18
CA GLY A 64 -11.00 11.27 -6.22
C GLY A 64 -9.73 11.11 -7.05
N SER A 65 -9.83 10.39 -8.16
CA SER A 65 -8.69 10.11 -9.02
C SER A 65 -8.14 11.38 -9.65
N ARG A 66 -6.82 11.43 -9.87
CA ARG A 66 -6.13 12.62 -10.40
C ARG A 66 -6.64 13.03 -11.79
N ASN A 67 -6.86 12.06 -12.67
CA ASN A 67 -7.23 12.30 -14.06
C ASN A 67 -8.73 12.07 -14.34
N GLY A 68 -9.50 11.66 -13.33
CA GLY A 68 -10.93 11.38 -13.43
C GLY A 68 -11.26 10.02 -14.05
N THR A 69 -12.43 9.50 -13.69
CA THR A 69 -13.08 8.36 -14.35
C THR A 69 -14.09 8.87 -15.37
N PHE A 70 -14.19 8.20 -16.52
CA PHE A 70 -15.15 8.54 -17.58
C PHE A 70 -15.96 7.32 -17.96
N ALA A 71 -17.27 7.48 -18.15
CA ALA A 71 -18.14 6.46 -18.74
C ALA A 71 -18.58 6.94 -20.13
N ASN A 72 -18.33 6.13 -21.16
CA ASN A 72 -18.62 6.47 -22.56
C ASN A 72 -18.11 7.86 -22.98
N GLY A 73 -16.93 8.26 -22.47
CA GLY A 73 -16.28 9.54 -22.76
C GLY A 73 -16.73 10.72 -21.90
N GLN A 74 -17.74 10.57 -21.04
CA GLN A 74 -18.16 11.63 -20.11
C GLN A 74 -17.55 11.42 -18.73
N ARG A 75 -16.98 12.49 -18.15
CA ARG A 75 -16.38 12.44 -16.80
C ARG A 75 -17.48 12.22 -15.76
N ILE A 76 -17.25 11.28 -14.86
CA ILE A 76 -18.23 10.86 -13.84
C ILE A 76 -17.58 10.86 -12.45
N GLN A 77 -18.40 11.10 -11.44
CA GLN A 77 -18.05 10.79 -10.05
C GLN A 77 -18.70 9.48 -9.59
N ARG A 78 -19.93 9.24 -10.06
CA ARG A 78 -20.67 7.99 -9.89
C ARG A 78 -21.56 7.77 -11.11
N HIS A 79 -21.63 6.53 -11.61
CA HIS A 79 -22.46 6.20 -12.77
C HIS A 79 -22.98 4.77 -12.68
N ALA A 80 -24.23 4.55 -13.08
CA ALA A 80 -24.80 3.21 -13.18
C ALA A 80 -24.19 2.46 -14.37
N LEU A 81 -23.74 1.23 -14.16
CA LEU A 81 -23.16 0.40 -15.18
C LEU A 81 -24.23 -0.48 -15.84
N ALA A 82 -24.31 -0.41 -17.15
CA ALA A 82 -25.06 -1.35 -17.98
C ALA A 82 -24.08 -2.31 -18.68
N ALA A 83 -24.62 -3.43 -19.18
CA ALA A 83 -23.83 -4.28 -20.08
C ALA A 83 -23.41 -3.48 -21.32
N GLY A 84 -22.14 -3.55 -21.68
CA GLY A 84 -21.53 -2.80 -22.77
C GLY A 84 -20.95 -1.43 -22.37
N THR A 85 -21.19 -0.92 -21.15
CA THR A 85 -20.63 0.36 -20.72
C THR A 85 -19.09 0.33 -20.76
N GLU A 86 -18.48 1.29 -21.45
CA GLU A 86 -17.04 1.49 -21.43
C GLU A 86 -16.64 2.53 -20.38
N VAL A 87 -15.68 2.18 -19.55
CA VAL A 87 -15.15 3.04 -18.49
C VAL A 87 -13.67 3.27 -18.73
N SER A 88 -13.24 4.53 -18.76
CA SER A 88 -11.83 4.93 -18.86
C SER A 88 -11.34 5.57 -17.57
N PHE A 89 -10.09 5.30 -17.23
CA PHE A 89 -9.45 5.76 -16.00
C PHE A 89 -8.36 6.78 -16.35
N GLY A 90 -8.78 8.01 -16.63
CA GLY A 90 -8.05 9.01 -17.41
C GLY A 90 -8.56 9.11 -18.84
N ALA A 91 -8.35 10.28 -19.46
CA ALA A 91 -8.82 10.57 -20.81
C ALA A 91 -8.08 9.72 -21.88
N LYS A 92 -6.81 9.38 -21.64
CA LYS A 92 -6.02 8.46 -22.48
C LYS A 92 -5.52 7.24 -21.68
N GLY A 93 -6.11 7.00 -20.51
CA GLY A 93 -5.76 5.89 -19.62
C GLY A 93 -6.34 4.54 -20.03
N PRO A 94 -6.17 3.50 -19.19
CA PRO A 94 -6.71 2.18 -19.44
C PRO A 94 -8.25 2.25 -19.53
N ARG A 95 -8.82 1.39 -20.39
CA ARG A 95 -10.26 1.30 -20.61
C ARG A 95 -10.75 -0.11 -20.42
N ILE A 96 -11.90 -0.23 -19.79
CA ILE A 96 -12.60 -1.49 -19.59
C ILE A 96 -14.01 -1.41 -20.17
N ARG A 97 -14.55 -2.57 -20.54
CA ARG A 97 -15.96 -2.75 -20.88
C ARG A 97 -16.61 -3.70 -19.90
N ILE A 98 -17.82 -3.35 -19.47
CA ILE A 98 -18.60 -4.13 -18.52
C ILE A 98 -19.46 -5.15 -19.26
N GLU A 99 -19.38 -6.41 -18.84
CA GLU A 99 -20.28 -7.49 -19.25
C GLU A 99 -20.99 -8.02 -17.99
N LEU A 100 -22.32 -8.03 -17.99
CA LEU A 100 -23.12 -8.56 -16.89
C LEU A 100 -23.56 -9.99 -17.24
N VAL A 101 -22.97 -10.97 -16.56
CA VAL A 101 -23.23 -12.40 -16.83
C VAL A 101 -24.32 -12.90 -15.89
N PRO A 102 -25.42 -13.50 -16.39
CA PRO A 102 -26.41 -14.16 -15.54
C PRO A 102 -25.74 -15.24 -14.70
N VAL A 103 -26.06 -15.29 -13.40
CA VAL A 103 -25.63 -16.42 -12.57
C VAL A 103 -26.49 -17.60 -13.02
N ALA A 104 -25.90 -18.55 -13.73
CA ALA A 104 -26.59 -19.79 -14.05
C ALA A 104 -27.02 -20.43 -12.73
N GLN A 105 -28.34 -20.62 -12.55
CA GLN A 105 -28.85 -21.46 -11.48
C GLN A 105 -28.18 -22.82 -11.63
N ARG A 106 -27.47 -23.27 -10.58
CA ARG A 106 -26.91 -24.62 -10.52
C ARG A 106 -28.06 -25.62 -10.68
N LEU A 107 -28.20 -26.18 -11.88
CA LEU A 107 -28.87 -27.46 -12.06
C LEU A 107 -28.03 -28.53 -11.32
N ALA A 108 -28.75 -29.48 -10.73
CA ALA A 108 -28.33 -30.50 -9.78
C ALA A 108 -26.95 -31.17 -10.04
N PRO A 109 -26.27 -31.67 -9.00
CA PRO A 109 -24.99 -32.36 -9.14
C PRO A 109 -25.12 -33.56 -10.08
N GLN A 110 -24.19 -33.67 -11.04
CA GLN A 110 -24.05 -34.88 -11.82
C GLN A 110 -23.54 -36.03 -10.92
N PRO A 111 -24.08 -37.25 -11.08
CA PRO A 111 -23.67 -38.38 -10.26
C PRO A 111 -22.24 -38.82 -10.59
N MET A 112 -21.50 -39.20 -9.55
CA MET A 112 -20.19 -39.84 -9.66
C MET A 112 -20.29 -41.15 -10.47
N PRO A 113 -19.26 -41.54 -11.23
CA PRO A 113 -19.20 -42.87 -11.84
C PRO A 113 -19.08 -43.94 -10.73
N GLN A 114 -19.97 -44.94 -10.75
CA GLN A 114 -19.86 -46.14 -9.92
C GLN A 114 -18.76 -47.09 -10.43
N PRO A 115 -18.13 -47.88 -9.55
CA PRO A 115 -17.14 -48.88 -9.96
C PRO A 115 -17.80 -50.08 -10.65
N ALA A 116 -17.12 -50.63 -11.65
CA ALA A 116 -17.58 -51.78 -12.43
C ALA A 116 -17.54 -53.12 -11.63
N PRO A 117 -18.44 -54.08 -11.92
CA PRO A 117 -18.40 -55.44 -11.36
C PRO A 117 -17.32 -56.33 -12.03
N PRO A 118 -16.97 -57.48 -11.43
CA PRO A 118 -15.83 -58.29 -11.87
C PRO A 118 -16.16 -59.22 -13.06
N ALA A 119 -15.12 -59.37 -13.89
CA ALA A 119 -14.74 -60.40 -14.86
C ALA A 119 -15.73 -61.49 -15.35
N GLY A 120 -15.72 -61.70 -16.68
CA GLY A 120 -15.83 -63.05 -17.24
C GLY A 120 -16.28 -63.19 -18.71
N ALA A 121 -15.37 -63.06 -19.68
CA ALA A 121 -15.44 -63.82 -20.95
C ALA A 121 -14.07 -63.81 -21.67
N ARG A 122 -13.47 -64.99 -21.81
CA ARG A 122 -12.16 -65.21 -22.45
C ARG A 122 -12.28 -65.07 -23.97
N VAL A 123 -11.52 -64.15 -24.58
CA VAL A 123 -11.31 -64.12 -26.03
C VAL A 123 -10.13 -65.04 -26.35
N GLY A 124 -10.38 -66.04 -27.20
CA GLY A 124 -9.42 -67.09 -27.54
C GLY A 124 -8.27 -66.62 -28.45
N GLN A 125 -7.11 -67.24 -28.25
CA GLN A 125 -5.82 -66.94 -28.91
C GLN A 125 -5.85 -67.01 -30.46
N ARG A 126 -6.88 -67.62 -31.08
CA ARG A 126 -7.03 -67.69 -32.55
C ARG A 126 -7.39 -66.34 -33.19
N THR A 127 -8.04 -65.44 -32.47
CA THR A 127 -8.46 -64.13 -32.99
C THR A 127 -7.30 -63.12 -33.03
N ILE A 128 -6.36 -63.23 -32.08
CA ILE A 128 -5.16 -62.38 -32.01
C ILE A 128 -4.17 -62.74 -33.14
N ALA A 129 -4.01 -64.02 -33.46
CA ALA A 129 -3.13 -64.47 -34.53
C ALA A 129 -3.61 -64.02 -35.93
N MET A 130 -4.92 -64.01 -36.18
CA MET A 130 -5.48 -63.56 -37.46
C MET A 130 -5.29 -62.05 -37.69
N MET A 131 -5.48 -61.23 -36.66
CA MET A 131 -5.30 -59.77 -36.79
C MET A 131 -3.83 -59.37 -37.01
N ILE A 132 -2.88 -60.09 -36.42
CA ILE A 132 -1.44 -59.86 -36.66
C ILE A 132 -1.06 -60.29 -38.09
N SER A 133 -1.61 -61.40 -38.59
CA SER A 133 -1.31 -61.89 -39.95
C SER A 133 -1.86 -60.98 -41.06
N GLN A 134 -3.02 -60.33 -40.85
CA GLN A 134 -3.58 -59.36 -41.80
C GLN A 134 -2.85 -58.02 -41.76
N ALA A 135 -2.30 -57.61 -40.61
CA ALA A 135 -1.50 -56.40 -40.50
C ALA A 135 -0.11 -56.54 -41.16
N VAL A 136 0.48 -57.75 -41.13
CA VAL A 136 1.81 -58.01 -41.74
C VAL A 136 1.71 -58.19 -43.26
N ALA A 137 0.62 -58.76 -43.79
CA ALA A 137 0.43 -58.95 -45.24
C ALA A 137 0.23 -57.64 -46.02
N VAL A 138 -0.27 -56.58 -45.37
CA VAL A 138 -0.41 -55.24 -45.98
C VAL A 138 0.92 -54.46 -45.95
N ALA A 139 1.86 -54.84 -45.08
CA ALA A 139 3.15 -54.18 -44.94
C ALA A 139 4.26 -54.72 -45.87
N SER A 140 4.08 -55.86 -46.55
CA SER A 140 5.15 -56.57 -47.26
C SER A 140 4.93 -56.73 -48.77
N GLY A 141 4.62 -55.65 -49.49
CA GLY A 141 4.39 -55.64 -50.95
C GLY A 141 5.29 -54.69 -51.75
N ARG A 142 6.55 -55.10 -52.02
CA ARG A 142 7.44 -54.75 -53.17
C ARG A 142 7.83 -53.28 -53.47
N ASN A 143 9.07 -52.95 -53.06
CA ASN A 143 10.22 -52.50 -53.87
C ASN A 143 10.10 -51.32 -54.87
N LYS A 144 10.48 -50.11 -54.42
CA LYS A 144 11.17 -49.07 -55.23
C LYS A 144 11.79 -47.97 -54.34
N GLN A 145 12.89 -48.25 -53.62
CA GLN A 145 13.57 -47.25 -52.78
C GLN A 145 15.09 -47.32 -52.92
N LEU A 146 15.61 -46.73 -54.00
CA LEU A 146 17.01 -46.30 -54.10
C LEU A 146 17.12 -44.80 -54.46
N GLY A 147 16.01 -44.05 -54.46
CA GLY A 147 15.98 -42.60 -54.71
C GLY A 147 15.38 -41.76 -53.57
N GLN A 148 14.87 -42.38 -52.50
CA GLN A 148 14.13 -41.66 -51.46
C GLN A 148 14.99 -41.19 -50.29
N THR A 149 16.16 -41.76 -50.01
CA THR A 149 17.02 -41.25 -48.92
C THR A 149 17.62 -39.88 -49.26
N ALA A 150 18.01 -39.63 -50.52
CA ALA A 150 18.49 -38.33 -50.97
C ALA A 150 17.38 -37.27 -50.99
N GLN A 151 16.18 -37.61 -51.49
CA GLN A 151 15.04 -36.70 -51.48
C GLN A 151 14.50 -36.43 -50.07
N LEU A 152 14.46 -37.44 -49.20
CA LEU A 152 14.03 -37.28 -47.82
C LEU A 152 15.03 -36.43 -47.03
N ASN A 153 16.34 -36.66 -47.22
CA ASN A 153 17.38 -35.82 -46.61
C ASN A 153 17.32 -34.38 -47.14
N ALA A 154 17.09 -34.16 -48.44
CA ALA A 154 16.92 -32.82 -49.00
C ALA A 154 15.68 -32.09 -48.46
N ILE A 155 14.55 -32.80 -48.27
CA ILE A 155 13.33 -32.22 -47.67
C ILE A 155 13.53 -31.93 -46.19
N VAL A 156 14.24 -32.79 -45.45
CA VAL A 156 14.59 -32.56 -44.04
C VAL A 156 15.55 -31.37 -43.93
N GLU A 157 16.61 -31.30 -44.73
CA GLU A 157 17.53 -30.17 -44.76
C GLU A 157 16.83 -28.86 -45.15
N GLN A 158 15.92 -28.88 -46.12
CA GLN A 158 15.13 -27.72 -46.52
C GLN A 158 14.18 -27.26 -45.41
N LYS A 159 13.53 -28.19 -44.69
CA LYS A 159 12.66 -27.86 -43.56
C LYS A 159 13.44 -27.38 -42.34
N VAL A 160 14.61 -27.97 -42.07
CA VAL A 160 15.50 -27.53 -40.98
C VAL A 160 16.05 -26.16 -41.30
N THR A 161 16.60 -25.90 -42.49
CA THR A 161 17.10 -24.57 -42.87
C THR A 161 16.01 -23.48 -42.85
N ALA A 162 14.78 -23.80 -43.29
CA ALA A 162 13.64 -22.90 -43.18
C ALA A 162 13.24 -22.62 -41.71
N ALA A 163 13.31 -23.62 -40.82
CA ALA A 163 13.06 -23.45 -39.39
C ALA A 163 14.18 -22.66 -38.68
N THR A 164 15.44 -22.90 -39.03
CA THR A 164 16.61 -22.22 -38.42
C THR A 164 16.72 -20.75 -38.87
N ALA A 165 16.24 -20.41 -40.07
CA ALA A 165 16.20 -19.02 -40.55
C ALA A 165 15.24 -18.12 -39.73
N SER A 166 14.11 -18.68 -39.27
CA SER A 166 13.18 -18.01 -38.35
C SER A 166 13.79 -17.83 -36.96
N GLN A 167 14.46 -18.87 -36.45
CA GLN A 167 15.12 -18.84 -35.14
C GLN A 167 16.27 -17.84 -35.05
N ARG A 168 17.00 -17.59 -36.15
CA ARG A 168 18.04 -16.56 -36.16
C ARG A 168 17.47 -15.15 -35.96
N ARG A 169 16.31 -14.84 -36.56
CA ARG A 169 15.68 -13.52 -36.39
C ARG A 169 15.20 -13.29 -34.97
N THR A 170 14.60 -14.29 -34.34
CA THR A 170 14.21 -14.21 -32.92
C THR A 170 15.42 -14.14 -32.00
N ALA A 171 16.50 -14.87 -32.28
CA ALA A 171 17.74 -14.78 -31.53
C ALA A 171 18.40 -13.39 -31.63
N TYR A 172 18.46 -12.79 -32.83
CA TYR A 172 18.97 -11.43 -33.00
C TYR A 172 18.06 -10.38 -32.35
N ALA A 173 16.74 -10.55 -32.39
CA ALA A 173 15.80 -9.65 -31.71
C ALA A 173 15.96 -9.71 -30.18
N LEU A 174 16.13 -10.92 -29.61
CA LEU A 174 16.40 -11.11 -28.18
C LEU A 174 17.78 -10.55 -27.80
N GLY A 175 18.80 -10.76 -28.62
CA GLY A 175 20.14 -10.18 -28.42
C GLY A 175 20.12 -8.65 -28.47
N GLY A 176 19.36 -8.06 -29.39
CA GLY A 176 19.17 -6.60 -29.47
C GLY A 176 18.45 -6.04 -28.23
N LEU A 177 17.39 -6.72 -27.77
CA LEU A 177 16.68 -6.34 -26.53
C LEU A 177 17.60 -6.42 -25.30
N LEU A 178 18.47 -7.44 -25.22
CA LEU A 178 19.44 -7.57 -24.14
C LEU A 178 20.44 -6.41 -24.13
N VAL A 179 20.95 -5.99 -25.29
CA VAL A 179 21.87 -4.85 -25.40
C VAL A 179 21.19 -3.54 -24.99
N VAL A 180 19.94 -3.32 -25.39
CA VAL A 180 19.16 -2.15 -24.96
C VAL A 180 18.92 -2.16 -23.45
N ALA A 181 18.57 -3.31 -22.87
CA ALA A 181 18.37 -3.46 -21.43
C ALA A 181 19.67 -3.20 -20.64
N LEU A 182 20.81 -3.73 -21.11
CA LEU A 182 22.12 -3.50 -20.51
C LEU A 182 22.56 -2.04 -20.64
N GLY A 183 22.30 -1.39 -21.78
CA GLY A 183 22.54 0.04 -21.97
C GLY A 183 21.69 0.91 -21.05
N ALA A 184 20.41 0.58 -20.88
CA ALA A 184 19.51 1.27 -19.96
C ALA A 184 19.94 1.09 -18.50
N LEU A 185 20.36 -0.13 -18.12
CA LEU A 185 20.91 -0.42 -16.80
C LEU A 185 22.21 0.35 -16.55
N GLY A 186 23.12 0.39 -17.53
CA GLY A 186 24.35 1.19 -17.46
C GLY A 186 24.06 2.68 -17.32
N GLY A 187 23.07 3.21 -18.06
CA GLY A 187 22.61 4.59 -17.94
C GLY A 187 22.01 4.91 -16.56
N LEU A 188 21.23 3.98 -15.99
CA LEU A 188 20.69 4.11 -14.63
C LEU A 188 21.79 4.07 -13.57
N ILE A 189 22.76 3.17 -13.70
CA ILE A 189 23.92 3.10 -12.80
C ILE A 189 24.72 4.41 -12.87
N PHE A 190 25.02 4.89 -14.07
CA PHE A 190 25.73 6.16 -14.27
C PHE A 190 24.99 7.37 -13.71
N TRP A 191 23.68 7.44 -13.90
CA TRP A 191 22.84 8.49 -13.31
C TRP A 191 22.78 8.39 -11.78
N SER A 192 22.72 7.17 -11.24
CA SER A 192 22.75 6.91 -9.81
C SER A 192 24.09 7.27 -9.18
N THR A 193 25.22 6.98 -9.81
CA THR A 193 26.54 7.36 -9.28
C THR A 193 26.74 8.87 -9.33
N ARG A 194 26.36 9.52 -10.44
CA ARG A 194 26.46 10.97 -10.57
C ARG A 194 25.61 11.73 -9.55
N SER A 195 24.42 11.22 -9.25
CA SER A 195 23.55 11.80 -8.20
C SER A 195 24.11 11.58 -6.78
N GLN A 196 24.82 10.48 -6.52
CA GLN A 196 25.53 10.27 -5.25
C GLN A 196 26.68 11.27 -5.09
N ASP A 197 27.42 11.57 -6.15
CA ASP A 197 28.50 12.56 -6.13
C ASP A 197 27.96 13.97 -5.79
N GLU A 198 26.81 14.35 -6.36
CA GLU A 198 26.15 15.63 -6.08
C GLU A 198 25.65 15.70 -4.61
N ILE A 199 25.12 14.60 -4.07
CA ILE A 199 24.71 14.52 -2.66
C ILE A 199 25.91 14.63 -1.71
N GLN A 200 27.04 13.97 -2.02
CA GLN A 200 28.24 14.04 -1.18
C GLN A 200 28.84 15.44 -1.20
N HIS A 201 28.93 16.05 -2.37
CA HIS A 201 29.40 17.44 -2.50
C HIS A 201 28.53 18.40 -1.68
N LEU A 202 27.20 18.30 -1.78
CA LEU A 202 26.28 19.15 -1.02
C LEU A 202 26.37 18.89 0.50
N ARG A 203 26.65 17.64 0.94
CA ARG A 203 26.87 17.31 2.36
C ARG A 203 28.19 17.84 2.89
N GLU A 204 29.26 17.73 2.11
CA GLU A 204 30.57 18.30 2.45
C GLU A 204 30.51 19.82 2.52
N GLU A 205 29.81 20.45 1.58
CA GLU A 205 29.54 21.89 1.56
C GLU A 205 28.72 22.32 2.78
N LEU A 206 27.67 21.56 3.14
CA LEU A 206 26.87 21.80 4.35
C LEU A 206 27.67 21.63 5.65
N ALA A 207 28.57 20.65 5.72
CA ALA A 207 29.40 20.38 6.90
C ALA A 207 30.42 21.48 7.18
N GLN A 208 30.82 22.23 6.16
CA GLN A 208 31.75 23.35 6.28
C GLN A 208 31.06 24.70 6.54
N MET A 209 29.72 24.75 6.53
CA MET A 209 28.96 25.99 6.72
C MET A 209 28.63 26.27 8.19
N PRO A 210 28.78 27.54 8.65
CA PRO A 210 28.30 27.98 9.95
C PRO A 210 26.80 27.75 10.13
N PRO A 211 26.30 27.48 11.35
CA PRO A 211 24.87 27.27 11.64
C PRO A 211 23.95 28.42 11.17
N GLU A 212 24.47 29.63 11.14
CA GLU A 212 23.74 30.86 10.83
C GLU A 212 23.67 31.19 9.31
N ASP A 213 24.36 30.43 8.43
CA ASP A 213 24.44 30.74 7.00
C ASP A 213 23.06 30.52 6.31
N PRO A 214 22.47 31.55 5.67
CA PRO A 214 21.16 31.43 5.02
C PRO A 214 21.14 30.42 3.87
N ARG A 215 22.28 30.13 3.23
CA ARG A 215 22.41 29.13 2.15
C ARG A 215 22.28 27.69 2.66
N ARG A 216 22.48 27.48 3.96
CA ARG A 216 22.33 26.19 4.63
C ARG A 216 20.94 25.60 4.40
N LYS A 217 19.89 26.41 4.57
CA LYS A 217 18.49 26.01 4.34
C LYS A 217 18.19 25.67 2.87
N GLU A 218 18.85 26.35 1.94
CA GLU A 218 18.69 26.09 0.51
C GLU A 218 19.35 24.76 0.12
N ILE A 219 20.54 24.47 0.66
CA ILE A 219 21.23 23.19 0.45
C ILE A 219 20.48 22.05 1.13
N GLU A 220 19.99 22.23 2.36
CA GLU A 220 19.14 21.25 3.06
C GLU A 220 17.85 20.97 2.27
N GLY A 221 17.18 22.00 1.75
CA GLY A 221 16.01 21.87 0.88
C GLY A 221 16.31 21.16 -0.45
N ARG A 222 17.49 21.42 -1.06
CA ARG A 222 17.94 20.68 -2.25
C ARG A 222 18.27 19.23 -1.92
N LEU A 223 18.89 18.94 -0.77
CA LEU A 223 19.16 17.58 -0.30
C LEU A 223 17.87 16.78 -0.10
N GLY A 224 16.84 17.40 0.48
CA GLY A 224 15.51 16.79 0.69
C GLY A 224 14.81 16.44 -0.63
N ASN A 225 14.90 17.31 -1.64
CA ASN A 225 14.35 17.07 -2.97
C ASN A 225 15.15 16.04 -3.80
N LEU A 226 16.44 15.88 -3.50
CA LEU A 226 17.36 14.95 -4.18
C LEU A 226 17.40 13.55 -3.56
N HIS A 227 16.52 13.21 -2.61
CA HIS A 227 16.52 11.90 -1.94
C HIS A 227 15.52 10.88 -2.54
N PRO A 228 15.90 10.08 -3.58
CA PRO A 228 15.17 8.84 -3.91
C PRO A 228 15.21 7.82 -2.75
N ALA A 229 16.08 8.06 -1.76
CA ALA A 229 16.13 7.31 -0.51
C ALA A 229 14.89 7.50 0.38
N ASN A 230 14.05 8.54 0.21
CA ASN A 230 12.88 8.72 1.09
C ASN A 230 11.74 7.72 0.79
N ALA A 231 11.58 7.27 -0.47
CA ALA A 231 10.61 6.26 -0.83
C ALA A 231 11.02 4.84 -0.36
N SER A 232 12.31 4.51 -0.42
CA SER A 232 12.83 3.26 0.14
C SER A 232 12.91 3.32 1.66
N PHE A 233 13.29 4.46 2.24
CA PHE A 233 13.30 4.68 3.69
C PHE A 233 11.92 4.51 4.29
N GLY A 234 10.89 5.16 3.76
CA GLY A 234 9.53 5.06 4.29
C GLY A 234 9.00 3.64 4.23
N ARG A 235 9.24 2.93 3.12
CA ARG A 235 8.93 1.50 2.98
C ARG A 235 9.70 0.64 4.00
N ASN A 236 11.00 0.82 4.11
CA ASN A 236 11.85 0.05 5.02
C ASN A 236 11.50 0.34 6.48
N LEU A 237 11.13 1.58 6.82
CA LEU A 237 10.66 1.98 8.13
C LEU A 237 9.31 1.32 8.44
N TYR A 238 8.37 1.36 7.51
CA TYR A 238 7.10 0.67 7.67
C TYR A 238 7.31 -0.84 7.87
N GLU A 239 8.05 -1.51 6.97
CA GLU A 239 8.23 -2.97 7.03
C GLU A 239 8.90 -3.44 8.32
N ARG A 240 9.90 -2.71 8.84
CA ARG A 240 10.58 -3.09 10.09
C ARG A 240 9.78 -2.78 11.34
N SER A 241 8.86 -1.80 11.28
CA SER A 241 8.15 -1.30 12.47
C SER A 241 6.69 -1.70 12.54
N LYS A 242 6.07 -2.15 11.45
CA LYS A 242 4.62 -2.39 11.35
C LYS A 242 4.08 -3.29 12.46
N LYS A 243 4.82 -4.31 12.89
CA LYS A 243 4.42 -5.24 13.96
C LYS A 243 4.51 -4.67 15.39
N GLY A 244 5.04 -3.45 15.51
CA GLY A 244 5.01 -2.66 16.74
C GLY A 244 3.89 -1.62 16.77
N ILE A 245 3.05 -1.52 15.73
CA ILE A 245 1.95 -0.54 15.61
C ILE A 245 0.62 -1.23 15.85
N PHE A 246 -0.24 -0.59 16.64
CA PHE A 246 -1.49 -1.16 17.13
C PHE A 246 -2.66 -0.19 16.98
N MET A 247 -3.82 -0.71 16.59
CA MET A 247 -5.09 -0.01 16.64
C MET A 247 -5.76 -0.29 17.98
N LEU A 248 -6.10 0.75 18.73
CA LEU A 248 -6.96 0.62 19.90
C LEU A 248 -8.42 0.54 19.43
N ALA A 249 -9.11 -0.50 19.90
CA ALA A 249 -10.49 -0.77 19.52
C ALA A 249 -11.35 -1.17 20.72
N SER A 250 -12.63 -0.83 20.66
CA SER A 250 -13.64 -1.27 21.63
C SER A 250 -14.94 -1.59 20.89
N LYS A 251 -15.62 -2.66 21.31
CA LYS A 251 -16.90 -3.11 20.70
C LYS A 251 -16.87 -3.25 19.17
N GLY A 252 -15.71 -3.60 18.59
CA GLY A 252 -15.54 -3.76 17.15
C GLY A 252 -15.22 -2.47 16.38
N GLU A 253 -15.09 -1.34 17.07
CA GLU A 253 -14.76 -0.03 16.48
C GLU A 253 -13.35 0.41 16.89
N GLY A 254 -12.50 0.71 15.91
CA GLY A 254 -11.18 1.32 16.14
C GLY A 254 -11.32 2.83 16.39
N PHE A 255 -10.55 3.37 17.35
CA PHE A 255 -10.64 4.79 17.71
C PHE A 255 -9.30 5.53 17.84
N CYS A 256 -8.20 4.84 18.19
CA CYS A 256 -6.86 5.44 18.27
C CYS A 256 -5.74 4.52 17.78
N THR A 257 -4.56 5.10 17.60
CA THR A 257 -3.31 4.38 17.33
C THR A 257 -2.49 4.26 18.62
N ALA A 258 -1.76 3.17 18.78
CA ALA A 258 -0.76 2.95 19.84
C ALA A 258 0.46 2.23 19.26
N PHE A 259 1.59 2.24 19.96
CA PHE A 259 2.82 1.58 19.49
C PHE A 259 3.67 1.03 20.64
N ALA A 260 4.37 -0.07 20.40
CA ALA A 260 5.14 -0.77 21.43
C ALA A 260 6.43 -0.03 21.82
N VAL A 261 6.53 0.34 23.10
CA VAL A 261 7.73 0.94 23.71
C VAL A 261 8.45 -0.02 24.66
N ARG A 262 7.76 -1.09 25.07
CA ARG A 262 8.30 -2.31 25.69
C ARG A 262 7.47 -3.50 25.19
N PRO A 263 7.91 -4.76 25.39
CA PRO A 263 7.18 -5.92 24.86
C PRO A 263 5.69 -5.94 25.22
N SER A 264 5.30 -5.54 26.43
CA SER A 264 3.90 -5.53 26.87
C SER A 264 3.34 -4.12 27.13
N ILE A 265 4.07 -3.06 26.76
CA ILE A 265 3.66 -1.67 27.01
C ILE A 265 3.60 -0.92 25.69
N LEU A 266 2.43 -0.37 25.39
CA LEU A 266 2.21 0.47 24.22
C LEU A 266 2.03 1.92 24.64
N ALA A 267 2.69 2.85 23.94
CA ALA A 267 2.46 4.28 24.07
C ALA A 267 1.31 4.73 23.18
N THR A 268 0.58 5.76 23.63
CA THR A 268 -0.53 6.42 22.93
C THR A 268 -0.71 7.82 23.53
N SER A 269 -1.63 8.64 23.00
CA SER A 269 -2.01 9.89 23.67
C SER A 269 -2.84 9.64 24.93
N ALA A 270 -2.82 10.58 25.88
CA ALA A 270 -3.60 10.48 27.11
C ALA A 270 -5.11 10.61 26.85
N HIS A 271 -5.52 11.42 25.88
CA HIS A 271 -6.93 11.51 25.50
C HIS A 271 -7.45 10.20 24.91
N CYS A 272 -6.63 9.42 24.19
CA CYS A 272 -7.00 8.09 23.73
C CYS A 272 -7.22 7.14 24.90
N ILE A 273 -6.43 7.25 25.97
CA ILE A 273 -6.66 6.49 27.21
C ILE A 273 -7.96 6.92 27.89
N ARG A 274 -8.27 8.21 27.89
CA ARG A 274 -9.53 8.72 28.45
C ARG A 274 -10.74 8.20 27.66
N GLU A 275 -10.66 8.23 26.33
CA GLU A 275 -11.67 7.63 25.45
C GLU A 275 -11.78 6.12 25.66
N ALA A 276 -10.65 5.41 25.80
CA ALA A 276 -10.59 3.98 26.11
C ALA A 276 -11.33 3.66 27.43
N LYS A 277 -11.07 4.41 28.50
CA LYS A 277 -11.75 4.25 29.80
C LYS A 277 -13.26 4.47 29.70
N ALA A 278 -13.71 5.42 28.89
CA ALA A 278 -15.13 5.68 28.66
C ALA A 278 -15.83 4.55 27.87
N LYS A 279 -15.09 3.84 26.99
CA LYS A 279 -15.62 2.74 26.17
C LYS A 279 -15.65 1.38 26.89
N GLY A 280 -14.90 1.22 27.99
CA GLY A 280 -14.87 0.00 28.80
C GLY A 280 -13.80 -0.99 28.34
N SER A 281 -14.20 -2.19 27.90
CA SER A 281 -13.25 -3.21 27.42
C SER A 281 -12.58 -2.75 26.13
N VAL A 282 -11.26 -2.68 26.14
CA VAL A 282 -10.43 -2.20 25.02
C VAL A 282 -9.40 -3.25 24.67
N VAL A 283 -9.13 -3.36 23.38
CA VAL A 283 -8.08 -4.23 22.85
C VAL A 283 -7.14 -3.45 21.94
N ALA A 284 -5.91 -3.94 21.85
CA ALA A 284 -4.93 -3.54 20.86
C ALA A 284 -4.90 -4.58 19.74
N LEU A 285 -5.17 -4.14 18.51
CA LEU A 285 -5.10 -4.97 17.31
C LEU A 285 -3.79 -4.65 16.58
N GLU A 286 -2.94 -5.64 16.38
CA GLU A 286 -1.68 -5.44 15.66
C GLU A 286 -1.94 -5.08 14.19
N ASN A 287 -1.14 -4.14 13.67
CA ASN A 287 -1.17 -3.79 12.26
C ASN A 287 -0.89 -5.00 11.36
N GLU A 288 -1.66 -5.12 10.28
CA GLU A 288 -1.64 -6.26 9.36
C GLU A 288 -1.83 -7.62 10.09
N GLY A 289 -2.47 -7.60 11.26
CA GLY A 289 -2.80 -8.79 12.04
C GLY A 289 -4.08 -9.50 11.58
N ARG A 290 -4.75 -8.99 10.53
CA ARG A 290 -6.04 -9.47 10.00
C ARG A 290 -7.11 -9.67 11.10
N GLY A 291 -7.09 -8.83 12.13
CA GLY A 291 -7.96 -8.92 13.31
C GLY A 291 -7.69 -10.10 14.25
N GLN A 292 -6.75 -10.99 13.93
CA GLN A 292 -6.42 -12.19 14.71
C GLN A 292 -5.36 -11.92 15.78
N ALA A 293 -4.39 -11.06 15.48
CA ALA A 293 -3.40 -10.60 16.45
C ALA A 293 -4.01 -9.51 17.36
N ARG A 294 -4.74 -9.95 18.38
CA ARG A 294 -5.52 -9.13 19.31
C ARG A 294 -5.00 -9.32 20.73
N PHE A 295 -4.82 -8.23 21.46
CA PHE A 295 -4.33 -8.22 22.83
C PHE A 295 -5.26 -7.43 23.74
N ASP A 296 -5.66 -7.99 24.88
CA ASP A 296 -6.48 -7.29 25.86
C ASP A 296 -5.67 -6.18 26.53
N VAL A 297 -6.24 -4.99 26.64
CA VAL A 297 -5.63 -3.93 27.45
C VAL A 297 -6.02 -4.15 28.91
N ILE A 298 -5.02 -4.34 29.77
CA ILE A 298 -5.18 -4.69 31.19
C ILE A 298 -4.88 -3.53 32.15
N GLU A 299 -4.14 -2.52 31.70
CA GLU A 299 -3.82 -1.34 32.49
C GLU A 299 -3.68 -0.12 31.58
N MET A 300 -4.02 1.06 32.09
CA MET A 300 -3.88 2.32 31.36
C MET A 300 -3.42 3.45 32.29
N ARG A 301 -2.32 4.11 31.95
CA ARG A 301 -1.72 5.20 32.73
C ARG A 301 -1.49 6.42 31.84
N THR A 302 -1.91 7.59 32.30
CA THR A 302 -1.64 8.87 31.63
C THR A 302 -0.50 9.58 32.32
N HIS A 303 0.17 10.51 31.61
CA HIS A 303 1.17 11.36 32.23
C HIS A 303 0.60 12.12 33.44
N PRO A 304 1.30 12.22 34.60
CA PRO A 304 0.79 12.91 35.79
C PRO A 304 0.46 14.39 35.56
N GLY A 305 1.14 15.02 34.61
CA GLY A 305 0.87 16.40 34.17
C GLY A 305 -0.30 16.55 33.20
N TYR A 306 -0.88 15.46 32.69
CA TYR A 306 -2.03 15.52 31.79
C TYR A 306 -3.25 16.09 32.51
N ARG A 307 -3.89 17.10 31.92
CA ARG A 307 -5.20 17.59 32.32
C ARG A 307 -6.10 17.58 31.08
N PRO A 308 -7.35 17.08 31.18
CA PRO A 308 -8.35 17.30 30.13
C PRO A 308 -8.40 18.79 29.79
N ALA A 309 -8.41 19.12 28.51
CA ALA A 309 -8.39 20.51 28.06
C ALA A 309 -9.66 21.25 28.52
N ASP A 310 -9.53 22.07 29.56
CA ASP A 310 -10.40 23.21 29.80
C ASP A 310 -9.86 24.35 28.92
N GLN A 311 -10.28 24.34 27.65
CA GLN A 311 -10.13 25.29 26.53
C GLN A 311 -8.85 26.12 26.28
N ASP A 312 -7.91 26.33 27.21
CA ASP A 312 -6.82 27.30 27.02
C ASP A 312 -5.39 26.80 27.38
N SER A 313 -5.22 25.54 27.82
CA SER A 313 -3.88 25.03 28.20
C SER A 313 -3.51 23.69 27.55
N ILE A 314 -2.35 23.68 26.86
CA ILE A 314 -1.74 22.46 26.34
C ILE A 314 -1.03 21.75 27.49
N THR A 315 -1.40 20.50 27.77
CA THR A 315 -0.74 19.66 28.78
C THR A 315 -0.10 18.42 28.13
N PRO A 316 0.84 17.73 28.81
CA PRO A 316 1.47 16.51 28.28
C PRO A 316 0.46 15.39 27.98
N ASP A 317 -0.01 15.32 26.74
CA ASP A 317 -1.05 14.40 26.27
C ASP A 317 -0.45 13.07 25.80
N VAL A 318 0.28 12.40 26.70
CA VAL A 318 0.85 11.07 26.48
C VAL A 318 0.44 10.11 27.58
N GLY A 319 0.41 8.83 27.23
CA GLY A 319 0.19 7.76 28.18
C GLY A 319 0.66 6.41 27.65
N VAL A 320 0.51 5.41 28.50
CA VAL A 320 0.83 4.02 28.19
C VAL A 320 -0.33 3.10 28.53
N VAL A 321 -0.47 2.03 27.74
CA VAL A 321 -1.37 0.92 28.01
C VAL A 321 -0.57 -0.37 28.12
N THR A 322 -0.92 -1.21 29.09
CA THR A 322 -0.33 -2.53 29.26
C THR A 322 -1.23 -3.55 28.57
N ILE A 323 -0.65 -4.42 27.74
CA ILE A 323 -1.37 -5.47 27.03
C ILE A 323 -1.13 -6.85 27.64
N ARG A 324 -2.14 -7.72 27.60
CA ARG A 324 -2.00 -9.15 27.89
C ARG A 324 -1.35 -9.84 26.69
N GLY A 325 -0.03 -9.93 26.72
CA GLY A 325 0.79 -10.55 25.68
C GLY A 325 2.04 -9.72 25.41
N ARG A 326 2.71 -9.99 24.29
CA ARG A 326 3.94 -9.30 23.89
C ARG A 326 3.90 -8.94 22.42
N SER A 327 4.22 -7.69 22.10
CA SER A 327 4.50 -7.27 20.72
C SER A 327 5.80 -7.94 20.23
N ALA A 328 5.79 -8.34 18.96
CA ALA A 328 6.96 -8.90 18.30
C ALA A 328 8.05 -7.85 18.02
N VAL A 329 7.67 -6.57 17.93
CA VAL A 329 8.58 -5.47 17.59
C VAL A 329 8.39 -4.34 18.60
N VAL A 330 9.48 -3.93 19.24
CA VAL A 330 9.52 -2.72 20.08
C VAL A 330 10.18 -1.61 19.28
N LEU A 331 9.57 -0.43 19.29
CA LEU A 331 10.07 0.71 18.55
C LEU A 331 11.25 1.36 19.28
N GLU A 332 12.25 1.77 18.51
CA GLU A 332 13.40 2.50 19.04
C GLU A 332 13.03 3.97 19.29
N LEU A 333 13.20 4.41 20.54
CA LEU A 333 12.93 5.78 20.96
C LEU A 333 14.19 6.64 20.78
N ALA A 334 14.01 7.89 20.42
CA ALA A 334 15.11 8.85 20.31
C ALA A 334 15.69 9.18 21.69
N SER A 335 17.01 9.22 21.77
CA SER A 335 17.77 9.68 22.92
C SER A 335 17.59 11.18 23.15
N LYS A 336 17.92 11.64 24.36
CA LYS A 336 17.92 13.08 24.69
C LYS A 336 18.76 13.93 23.72
N GLN A 337 19.88 13.39 23.24
CA GLN A 337 20.74 14.09 22.28
C GLN A 337 20.05 14.22 20.92
N GLU A 338 19.49 13.14 20.39
CA GLU A 338 18.73 13.14 19.14
C GLU A 338 17.52 14.08 19.24
N LEU A 339 16.81 14.08 20.37
CA LEU A 339 15.68 14.98 20.63
C LEU A 339 16.09 16.46 20.69
N SER A 340 17.27 16.76 21.25
CA SER A 340 17.78 18.13 21.33
C SER A 340 18.27 18.68 19.99
N ALA A 341 18.57 17.80 19.04
CA ALA A 341 19.03 18.16 17.70
C ALA A 341 17.89 18.44 16.72
N MET A 342 16.64 18.11 17.08
CA MET A 342 15.49 18.29 16.19
C MET A 342 15.16 19.76 15.98
N GLY A 343 14.89 20.14 14.73
CA GLY A 343 14.64 21.51 14.32
C GLY A 343 13.51 21.65 13.33
N ALA A 344 13.11 22.89 13.09
CA ALA A 344 12.17 23.22 12.03
C ALA A 344 12.76 22.86 10.65
N GLY A 345 11.98 22.20 9.81
CA GLY A 345 12.38 21.70 8.49
C GLY A 345 12.78 20.23 8.47
N ASP A 346 13.01 19.60 9.62
CA ASP A 346 13.37 18.18 9.68
C ASP A 346 12.25 17.29 9.14
N ASP A 347 12.63 16.29 8.33
CA ASP A 347 11.74 15.23 7.86
C ASP A 347 11.22 14.40 9.04
N VAL A 348 9.91 14.24 9.08
CA VAL A 348 9.22 13.35 10.01
C VAL A 348 8.22 12.45 9.32
N TYR A 349 8.00 11.30 9.94
CA TYR A 349 7.09 10.28 9.41
C TYR A 349 6.12 9.83 10.47
N LEU A 350 4.88 9.56 10.09
CA LEU A 350 3.86 9.05 11.00
C LEU A 350 3.28 7.77 10.41
N ILE A 351 3.01 6.80 11.28
CA ILE A 351 2.40 5.53 10.92
C ILE A 351 1.31 5.25 11.94
N GLY A 352 0.08 5.18 11.46
CA GLY A 352 -1.08 4.94 12.31
C GLY A 352 -2.35 4.74 11.49
N PHE A 353 -3.50 4.78 12.15
CA PHE A 353 -4.76 4.39 11.54
C PHE A 353 -5.71 5.59 11.38
N PRO A 354 -5.71 6.24 10.20
CA PRO A 354 -6.54 7.42 9.99
C PRO A 354 -8.00 7.03 9.70
N GLY A 355 -8.90 7.51 10.54
CA GLY A 355 -10.33 7.68 10.30
C GLY A 355 -11.02 6.44 9.74
N ARG A 356 -11.43 6.51 8.46
CA ARG A 356 -12.17 5.45 7.76
C ARG A 356 -11.37 4.16 7.58
N LEU A 357 -10.07 4.15 7.88
CA LEU A 357 -9.20 2.97 7.88
C LEU A 357 -9.14 2.26 9.24
N MET A 358 -9.99 2.67 10.20
CA MET A 358 -10.17 2.01 11.50
C MET A 358 -11.01 0.73 11.41
N ASP A 359 -10.69 -0.12 10.43
CA ASP A 359 -11.31 -1.43 10.27
C ASP A 359 -10.65 -2.43 11.24
N THR A 360 -11.44 -2.89 12.21
CA THR A 360 -10.96 -3.86 13.21
C THR A 360 -10.81 -5.27 12.66
N THR A 361 -11.42 -5.57 11.51
CA THR A 361 -11.29 -6.87 10.84
C THR A 361 -10.00 -6.95 10.02
N ASN A 362 -9.53 -5.82 9.50
CA ASN A 362 -8.31 -5.73 8.72
C ASN A 362 -7.53 -4.44 9.06
N PRO A 363 -6.91 -4.38 10.25
CA PRO A 363 -6.16 -3.19 10.67
C PRO A 363 -4.98 -2.97 9.73
N ALA A 364 -4.99 -1.86 9.00
CA ALA A 364 -3.92 -1.45 8.09
C ALA A 364 -3.53 0.01 8.35
N ALA A 365 -2.33 0.21 8.92
CA ALA A 365 -1.80 1.52 9.19
C ALA A 365 -1.31 2.20 7.90
N THR A 366 -1.43 3.52 7.85
CA THR A 366 -0.98 4.37 6.74
C THR A 366 0.29 5.09 7.13
N PHE A 367 1.20 5.22 6.17
CA PHE A 367 2.41 6.02 6.29
C PHE A 367 2.17 7.45 5.78
N LEU A 368 2.55 8.45 6.58
CA LEU A 368 2.49 9.87 6.24
C LEU A 368 3.89 10.47 6.37
N ALA A 369 4.32 11.22 5.35
CA ALA A 369 5.52 12.06 5.41
C ALA A 369 5.12 13.51 5.68
N ALA A 370 5.94 14.21 6.45
CA ALA A 370 5.71 15.55 6.95
C ALA A 370 7.04 16.19 7.36
N HIS A 371 6.98 17.45 7.79
CA HIS A 371 8.12 18.19 8.31
C HIS A 371 7.78 18.76 9.68
N ILE A 372 8.81 18.94 10.51
CA ILE A 372 8.69 19.72 11.75
C ILE A 372 8.52 21.19 11.37
N GLY A 373 7.41 21.79 11.77
CA GLY A 373 7.22 23.24 11.70
C GLY A 373 8.03 23.95 12.79
N ARG A 374 7.87 23.50 14.04
CA ARG A 374 8.53 24.08 15.23
C ARG A 374 8.59 23.06 16.38
N VAL A 375 9.54 23.25 17.28
CA VAL A 375 9.55 22.62 18.60
C VAL A 375 9.42 23.71 19.66
N THR A 376 8.39 23.62 20.50
CA THR A 376 7.98 24.72 21.41
C THR A 376 7.50 24.17 22.74
N GLY A 377 7.36 25.07 23.73
CA GLY A 377 6.64 24.74 24.97
C GLY A 377 5.13 24.90 24.83
N ALA A 378 4.41 24.69 25.94
CA ALA A 378 2.94 24.80 26.00
C ALA A 378 2.40 26.16 25.51
N SER A 379 3.19 27.23 25.62
CA SER A 379 2.83 28.58 25.15
C SER A 379 2.94 28.76 23.63
N GLY A 380 3.38 27.73 22.88
CA GLY A 380 3.66 27.83 21.46
C GLY A 380 4.92 28.67 21.12
N ARG A 381 5.67 29.12 22.13
CA ARG A 381 6.90 29.90 21.98
C ARG A 381 8.14 29.01 22.13
N PRO A 382 9.28 29.39 21.52
CA PRO A 382 10.56 28.74 21.80
C PRO A 382 10.85 28.79 23.30
N ALA A 383 11.29 27.67 23.85
CA ALA A 383 11.64 27.53 25.26
C ALA A 383 12.88 26.63 25.40
N PRO A 384 13.53 26.59 26.57
CA PRO A 384 14.60 25.64 26.84
C PRO A 384 14.17 24.19 26.59
N TYR A 385 15.12 23.29 26.36
CA TYR A 385 14.83 21.87 26.05
C TYR A 385 13.84 21.22 27.01
N GLN A 386 13.91 21.53 28.30
CA GLN A 386 13.02 20.94 29.33
C GLN A 386 11.56 21.33 29.13
N GLU A 387 11.29 22.51 28.59
CA GLU A 387 9.95 23.05 28.37
C GLU A 387 9.47 22.82 26.93
N SER A 388 10.39 22.65 25.98
CA SER A 388 10.10 22.46 24.55
C SER A 388 9.73 21.02 24.19
N TRP A 389 8.60 20.54 24.69
CA TRP A 389 8.11 19.17 24.45
C TRP A 389 6.99 19.07 23.41
N LEU A 390 6.57 20.18 22.81
CA LEU A 390 5.57 20.19 21.73
C LEU A 390 6.27 20.16 20.37
N VAL A 391 6.05 19.11 19.59
CA VAL A 391 6.58 18.95 18.22
C VAL A 391 5.47 19.27 17.23
N GLN A 392 5.49 20.45 16.64
CA GLN A 392 4.54 20.85 15.61
C GLN A 392 4.96 20.30 14.25
N HIS A 393 4.05 19.68 13.51
CA HIS A 393 4.30 19.12 12.18
C HIS A 393 3.13 19.34 11.23
N ASP A 394 3.38 19.27 9.93
CA ASP A 394 2.38 19.51 8.87
C ASP A 394 1.67 18.23 8.37
N ALA A 395 1.89 17.09 9.03
CA ALA A 395 1.25 15.83 8.66
C ALA A 395 -0.29 15.93 8.62
N ALA A 396 -0.88 15.48 7.51
CA ALA A 396 -2.34 15.45 7.27
C ALA A 396 -3.05 14.36 8.08
N THR A 397 -2.99 14.47 9.40
CA THR A 397 -3.61 13.52 10.33
C THR A 397 -5.11 13.75 10.47
N THR A 398 -5.84 12.67 10.71
CA THR A 398 -7.29 12.68 10.95
C THR A 398 -7.61 11.95 12.26
N ARG A 399 -8.89 11.95 12.69
CA ARG A 399 -9.36 11.13 13.82
C ARG A 399 -8.81 9.70 13.71
N GLY A 400 -8.35 9.09 14.79
CA GLY A 400 -7.70 7.76 14.76
C GLY A 400 -6.18 7.79 14.61
N SER A 401 -5.63 8.86 14.01
CA SER A 401 -4.17 9.05 13.93
C SER A 401 -3.57 9.49 15.27
N ASN A 402 -4.39 9.87 16.24
CA ASN A 402 -3.93 10.22 17.57
C ASN A 402 -3.31 8.99 18.27
N GLY A 403 -2.22 9.22 18.99
CA GLY A 403 -1.37 8.18 19.56
C GLY A 403 -0.37 7.55 18.58
N SER A 404 -0.37 7.97 17.30
CA SER A 404 0.63 7.47 16.34
C SER A 404 2.04 7.90 16.74
N PRO A 405 3.04 7.02 16.61
CA PRO A 405 4.44 7.43 16.69
C PRO A 405 4.79 8.38 15.54
N VAL A 406 5.58 9.40 15.87
CA VAL A 406 6.24 10.31 14.94
C VAL A 406 7.72 9.94 14.91
N TRP A 407 8.25 9.59 13.75
CA TRP A 407 9.67 9.25 13.55
C TRP A 407 10.45 10.40 12.94
N SER A 408 11.74 10.47 13.26
CA SER A 408 12.72 11.30 12.53
C SER A 408 13.16 10.66 11.21
N GLY A 409 13.86 11.45 10.39
CA GLY A 409 14.69 11.00 9.26
C GLY A 409 15.66 9.84 9.54
N GLN A 410 16.01 9.61 10.81
CA GLN A 410 16.90 8.53 11.25
C GLN A 410 16.13 7.27 11.68
N GLY A 411 14.80 7.33 11.71
CA GLY A 411 13.95 6.18 12.03
C GLY A 411 13.81 5.91 13.53
N LYS A 412 14.07 6.91 14.37
CA LYS A 412 13.79 6.89 15.81
C LYS A 412 12.46 7.56 16.09
N VAL A 413 11.68 7.05 17.05
CA VAL A 413 10.46 7.70 17.50
C VAL A 413 10.81 8.93 18.33
N ILE A 414 10.33 10.10 17.92
CA ILE A 414 10.62 11.38 18.55
C ILE A 414 9.42 11.98 19.30
N ALA A 415 8.20 11.61 18.91
CA ALA A 415 6.98 12.11 19.53
C ALA A 415 5.79 11.14 19.39
N VAL A 416 4.75 11.39 20.18
CA VAL A 416 3.43 10.77 20.09
C VAL A 416 2.46 11.81 19.51
N ASN A 417 1.88 11.54 18.34
CA ASN A 417 0.93 12.45 17.70
C ASN A 417 -0.32 12.65 18.57
N SER A 418 -0.72 13.90 18.77
CA SER A 418 -1.72 14.28 19.79
C SER A 418 -2.92 15.05 19.23
N GLY A 419 -2.85 15.55 18.00
CA GLY A 419 -3.95 16.27 17.36
C GLY A 419 -3.50 17.60 16.75
N GLY A 420 -4.41 18.56 16.61
CA GLY A 420 -4.08 19.90 16.09
C GLY A 420 -4.81 20.99 16.85
N TYR A 421 -4.41 22.24 16.65
CA TYR A 421 -5.13 23.40 17.15
C TYR A 421 -6.47 23.51 16.42
N LEU A 422 -7.56 23.55 17.18
CA LEU A 422 -8.80 24.15 16.71
C LEU A 422 -8.64 25.65 17.02
N GLU A 423 -8.43 26.49 16.01
CA GLU A 423 -8.67 27.93 16.19
C GLU A 423 -10.18 28.12 16.02
N GLU A 424 -10.90 28.15 17.14
CA GLU A 424 -12.27 28.65 17.18
C GLU A 424 -12.19 30.18 17.19
N GLY A 425 -12.61 30.82 16.09
CA GLY A 425 -12.73 32.27 16.00
C GLY A 425 -14.15 32.66 15.60
N GLU A 426 -14.76 33.60 16.33
CA GLU A 426 -15.98 34.27 15.87
C GLU A 426 -15.61 35.26 14.75
N GLU A 427 -15.94 34.95 13.50
CA GLU A 427 -15.83 35.91 12.39
C GLU A 427 -17.23 36.34 11.92
N LYS A 428 -17.40 37.64 11.65
CA LYS A 428 -18.65 38.14 11.06
C LYS A 428 -18.60 38.01 9.54
N ILE A 429 -19.28 37.01 8.99
CA ILE A 429 -19.49 36.90 7.55
C ILE A 429 -20.85 37.55 7.23
N ALA A 430 -20.83 38.62 6.43
CA ALA A 430 -22.03 39.35 6.01
C ALA A 430 -22.92 39.83 7.18
N GLY A 431 -22.31 40.27 8.29
CA GLY A 431 -23.02 40.82 9.44
C GLY A 431 -23.63 39.77 10.40
N ARG A 432 -23.60 38.48 10.05
CA ARG A 432 -23.92 37.39 11.00
C ARG A 432 -22.65 36.94 11.71
N LYS A 433 -22.74 36.77 13.03
CA LYS A 433 -21.72 36.04 13.80
C LYS A 433 -21.70 34.60 13.28
N THR A 434 -20.59 34.20 12.69
CA THR A 434 -20.37 32.84 12.22
C THR A 434 -19.17 32.30 12.98
N GLU A 435 -19.34 31.16 13.63
CA GLU A 435 -18.23 30.42 14.20
C GLU A 435 -17.42 29.84 13.04
N VAL A 436 -16.24 30.39 12.80
CA VAL A 436 -15.33 29.90 11.76
C VAL A 436 -14.26 29.09 12.47
N VAL A 437 -14.39 27.77 12.41
CA VAL A 437 -13.31 26.88 12.84
C VAL A 437 -12.23 26.90 11.76
N LYS A 438 -11.23 27.77 11.92
CA LYS A 438 -10.00 27.68 11.11
C LYS A 438 -9.17 26.56 11.72
N ALA A 439 -9.23 25.38 11.11
CA ALA A 439 -8.32 24.32 11.50
C ALA A 439 -6.90 24.74 11.12
N SER A 440 -6.03 24.96 12.11
CA SER A 440 -4.61 25.20 11.84
C SER A 440 -4.06 24.03 11.00
N PRO A 441 -3.29 24.32 9.93
CA PRO A 441 -2.66 23.27 9.14
C PRO A 441 -1.66 22.47 9.98
N TYR A 442 -1.15 23.05 11.07
CA TYR A 442 -0.21 22.40 11.96
C TYR A 442 -0.91 21.50 12.98
N LYS A 443 -0.40 20.28 13.06
CA LYS A 443 -0.69 19.29 14.08
C LYS A 443 0.47 19.24 15.06
N PHE A 444 0.25 18.67 16.23
CA PHE A 444 1.29 18.56 17.25
C PHE A 444 1.37 17.15 17.80
N GLY A 445 2.61 16.73 18.04
CA GLY A 445 2.95 15.58 18.86
C GLY A 445 3.62 16.01 20.16
N MET A 446 3.57 15.12 21.14
CA MET A 446 4.23 15.26 22.43
C MET A 446 5.55 14.51 22.40
N ARG A 447 6.65 15.16 22.78
CA ARG A 447 7.99 14.58 22.73
C ARG A 447 8.07 13.25 23.51
N ILE A 448 8.79 12.29 22.95
CA ILE A 448 8.76 10.90 23.41
C ILE A 448 9.34 10.69 24.82
N ASP A 449 10.21 11.58 25.29
CA ASP A 449 10.78 11.53 26.65
C ASP A 449 9.72 11.70 27.75
N LEU A 450 8.57 12.32 27.43
CA LEU A 450 7.41 12.35 28.31
C LEU A 450 6.82 10.94 28.55
N VAL A 451 6.94 10.02 27.59
CA VAL A 451 6.52 8.62 27.76
C VAL A 451 7.53 7.85 28.60
N GLU A 452 8.84 8.09 28.43
CA GLU A 452 9.88 7.42 29.22
C GLU A 452 9.69 7.62 30.73
N ALA A 453 9.20 8.79 31.15
CA ALA A 453 8.85 9.07 32.53
C ALA A 453 7.78 8.11 33.11
N LEU A 454 6.94 7.50 32.27
CA LEU A 454 5.90 6.53 32.64
C LEU A 454 6.37 5.08 32.60
N LEU A 455 7.55 4.84 32.04
CA LEU A 455 8.16 3.53 31.93
C LEU A 455 9.01 3.18 33.17
N LYS A 456 9.35 4.16 33.99
CA LYS A 456 9.95 3.92 35.32
C LYS A 456 8.87 3.43 36.28
#